data_AF-A0A972D272-F1
#
_entry.id   AF-A0A972D272-F1
#
_cell.length_a   1.000
_cell.length_b   1.000
_cell.length_c   1.000
_cell.angle_alpha   90.00
_cell.angle_beta   90.00
_cell.angle_gamma   90.00
#
_symmetry.space_group_name_H-M   'P 1'
#
loop_
_entity.id
_entity.type
_entity.pdbx_description
1 polymer ?
#
loop_
_entity_poly.entity_id
_entity_poly.type
_entity_poly.pdbx_seq_one_letter_code
_entity_poly.pdbx_strand_id
1 'polypeptide(L)'
;MNLNLSRKIMLIVATIIIIISLGLGITALTISSSAVKKQVDEALLQLAEEGAAHIDAIVNINLNNIVEVANRQRTQTMDWDIQYESLHDDVERLGFKDMAVIGPDRIGRYIKSGQAVTLDDVDYIEKAFQGKQIFPT
;
A
#
# COMPACT_ATOMS: atom_id res chain seq x y z
N MET A 1 71.14 6.71 -17.81
CA MET A 1 71.41 6.64 -16.36
C MET A 1 71.30 5.18 -15.95
N ASN A 2 72.44 4.50 -15.70
CA ASN A 2 72.43 3.07 -15.35
C ASN A 2 71.96 2.93 -13.90
N LEU A 3 70.82 2.27 -13.70
CA LEU A 3 70.24 2.04 -12.38
C LEU A 3 70.99 0.91 -11.68
N ASN A 4 71.44 1.15 -10.45
CA ASN A 4 72.04 0.11 -9.60
C ASN A 4 71.02 -1.03 -9.35
N LEU A 5 71.51 -2.26 -9.22
CA LEU A 5 70.68 -3.48 -9.10
C LEU A 5 69.58 -3.37 -8.03
N SER A 6 69.92 -2.80 -6.87
CA SER A 6 68.99 -2.56 -5.76
C SER A 6 67.80 -1.67 -6.15
N ARG A 7 68.05 -0.62 -6.95
CA ARG A 7 67.02 0.32 -7.42
C ARG A 7 66.08 -0.32 -8.43
N LYS A 8 66.60 -1.25 -9.25
CA LYS A 8 65.82 -2.04 -10.21
C LYS A 8 64.87 -3.00 -9.49
N ILE A 9 65.34 -3.68 -8.44
CA ILE A 9 64.52 -4.57 -7.61
C ILE A 9 63.41 -3.79 -6.90
N MET A 10 63.75 -2.65 -6.28
CA MET A 10 62.78 -1.79 -5.60
C MET A 10 61.66 -1.31 -6.54
N LEU A 11 62.00 -0.90 -7.77
CA LEU A 11 61.01 -0.49 -8.76
C LEU A 11 60.05 -1.62 -9.15
N ILE A 12 60.57 -2.85 -9.32
CA ILE A 12 59.74 -4.02 -9.65
C ILE A 12 58.78 -4.32 -8.51
N VAL A 13 59.26 -4.37 -7.27
CA VAL A 13 58.42 -4.65 -6.10
C VAL A 13 57.35 -3.56 -5.93
N ALA A 14 57.71 -2.29 -6.04
CA ALA A 14 56.76 -1.18 -5.96
C ALA A 14 55.67 -1.29 -7.05
N THR A 15 56.06 -1.64 -8.27
CA THR A 15 55.12 -1.81 -9.38
C THR A 15 54.14 -2.96 -9.11
N ILE A 16 54.64 -4.09 -8.61
CA ILE A 16 53.79 -5.24 -8.26
C ILE A 16 52.78 -4.87 -7.16
N ILE A 17 53.23 -4.16 -6.13
CA ILE A 17 52.34 -3.71 -5.05
C ILE A 17 51.23 -2.83 -5.61
N ILE A 18 51.57 -1.87 -6.48
CA ILE A 18 50.58 -0.98 -7.12
C ILE A 18 49.56 -1.79 -7.92
N ILE A 19 50.01 -2.78 -8.72
CA ILE A 19 49.13 -3.63 -9.52
C ILE A 19 48.16 -4.41 -8.62
N ILE A 20 48.67 -5.01 -7.53
CA ILE A 20 47.85 -5.78 -6.58
C ILE A 20 46.84 -4.85 -5.88
N SER A 21 47.28 -3.71 -5.37
CA SER A 21 46.40 -2.74 -4.71
C SER A 21 45.31 -2.21 -5.63
N LEU A 22 45.64 -1.93 -6.90
CA LEU A 22 44.65 -1.51 -7.90
C LEU A 22 43.65 -2.63 -8.20
N GLY A 23 44.12 -3.86 -8.41
CA GLY A 23 43.25 -5.01 -8.66
C GLY A 23 42.27 -5.26 -7.51
N LEU A 24 42.78 -5.22 -6.27
CA LEU A 24 41.96 -5.36 -5.07
C LEU A 24 41.00 -4.19 -4.91
N GLY A 25 41.45 -2.96 -5.13
CA GLY A 25 40.62 -1.76 -5.04
C GLY A 25 39.44 -1.79 -6.02
N ILE A 26 39.70 -2.12 -7.29
CA ILE A 26 38.65 -2.25 -8.30
C ILE A 26 37.66 -3.35 -7.93
N THR A 27 38.17 -4.52 -7.52
CA THR A 27 37.32 -5.67 -7.13
C THR A 27 36.47 -5.35 -5.90
N ALA A 28 37.05 -4.68 -4.91
CA ALA A 28 36.32 -4.25 -3.71
C ALA A 28 35.20 -3.28 -4.09
N LEU A 29 35.48 -2.28 -4.93
CA LEU A 29 34.48 -1.30 -5.37
C LEU A 29 33.33 -1.95 -6.14
N THR A 30 33.62 -2.90 -7.04
CA THR A 30 32.57 -3.57 -7.83
C THR A 30 31.70 -4.46 -6.96
N ILE A 31 32.28 -5.23 -6.05
CA ILE A 31 31.54 -6.10 -5.12
C ILE A 31 30.71 -5.26 -4.15
N SER A 32 31.31 -4.24 -3.52
CA SER A 32 30.60 -3.39 -2.57
C SER A 32 29.46 -2.63 -3.24
N SER A 33 29.67 -2.07 -4.43
CA SER A 33 28.62 -1.37 -5.16
C SER A 33 27.46 -2.30 -5.52
N SER A 34 27.75 -3.52 -5.99
CA SER A 34 26.74 -4.53 -6.31
C SER A 34 25.96 -4.97 -5.06
N ALA A 35 26.67 -5.22 -3.95
CA ALA A 35 26.05 -5.63 -2.69
C ALA A 35 25.14 -4.54 -2.11
N VAL A 36 25.59 -3.28 -2.10
CA VAL A 36 24.78 -2.15 -1.63
C VAL A 36 23.56 -1.96 -2.53
N LYS A 37 23.73 -2.01 -3.86
CA LYS A 37 22.61 -1.87 -4.78
C LYS A 37 21.56 -2.96 -4.55
N LYS A 38 21.99 -4.22 -4.45
CA LYS A 38 21.09 -5.34 -4.18
C LYS A 38 20.34 -5.16 -2.85
N GLN A 39 21.04 -4.74 -1.80
CA GLN A 39 20.43 -4.48 -0.49
C GLN A 39 19.38 -3.37 -0.55
N VAL A 40 19.63 -2.32 -1.33
CA VAL A 40 18.68 -1.22 -1.54
C VAL A 40 17.48 -1.70 -2.34
N ASP A 41 17.68 -2.46 -3.42
CA ASP A 41 16.58 -3.01 -4.23
C ASP A 41 15.68 -3.93 -3.39
N GLU A 42 16.26 -4.80 -2.56
CA GLU A 42 15.52 -5.66 -1.63
C GLU A 42 14.76 -4.85 -0.57
N ALA A 43 15.38 -3.81 0.00
CA ALA A 43 14.73 -2.94 0.98
C ALA A 43 13.57 -2.14 0.37
N LEU A 44 13.71 -1.68 -0.88
CA LEU A 44 12.64 -0.98 -1.59
C LEU A 44 11.45 -1.91 -1.90
N LEU A 45 11.72 -3.16 -2.28
CA LEU A 45 10.67 -4.16 -2.48
C LEU A 45 9.93 -4.44 -1.16
N GLN A 46 10.68 -4.68 -0.08
CA GLN A 46 10.10 -4.92 1.24
C GLN A 46 9.25 -3.73 1.70
N LEU A 47 9.72 -2.49 1.50
CA LEU A 47 8.96 -1.29 1.85
C LEU A 47 7.67 -1.18 1.03
N ALA A 48 7.71 -1.54 -0.26
CA ALA A 48 6.52 -1.57 -1.11
C ALA A 48 5.50 -2.62 -0.65
N GLU A 49 5.98 -3.81 -0.26
CA GLU A 49 5.14 -4.89 0.29
C GLU A 49 4.51 -4.49 1.63
N GLU A 50 5.30 -3.93 2.55
CA GLU A 50 4.81 -3.41 3.84
C GLU A 50 3.79 -2.29 3.64
N GLY A 51 4.05 -1.37 2.70
CA GLY A 51 3.13 -0.31 2.32
C GLY A 51 1.81 -0.86 1.76
N ALA A 52 1.87 -1.84 0.86
CA ALA A 52 0.69 -2.50 0.31
C ALA A 52 -0.11 -3.22 1.40
N ALA A 53 0.55 -3.97 2.28
CA ALA A 53 -0.09 -4.66 3.41
C ALA A 53 -0.73 -3.68 4.40
N HIS A 54 -0.10 -2.51 4.63
CA HIS A 54 -0.67 -1.47 5.48
C HIS A 54 -1.94 -0.87 4.88
N ILE A 55 -1.94 -0.56 3.58
CA ILE A 55 -3.14 -0.07 2.88
C ILE A 55 -4.24 -1.14 2.89
N ASP A 56 -3.90 -2.40 2.62
CA ASP A 56 -4.84 -3.53 2.65
C ASP A 56 -5.50 -3.67 4.04
N ALA A 57 -4.72 -3.57 5.11
CA ALA A 57 -5.23 -3.58 6.48
C ALA A 57 -6.21 -2.42 6.74
N ILE A 58 -5.90 -1.21 6.29
CA ILE A 58 -6.79 -0.03 6.43
C ILE A 58 -8.09 -0.25 5.64
N VAL A 59 -8.00 -0.74 4.41
CA VAL A 59 -9.17 -1.04 3.57
C VAL A 59 -10.05 -2.08 4.24
N ASN A 60 -9.46 -3.18 4.74
CA ASN A 60 -10.18 -4.24 5.43
C ASN A 60 -10.86 -3.77 6.71
N ILE A 61 -10.21 -2.91 7.51
CA ILE A 61 -10.83 -2.28 8.68
C ILE A 61 -12.07 -1.47 8.26
N ASN A 62 -11.94 -0.63 7.24
CA ASN A 62 -13.05 0.20 6.77
C ASN A 62 -14.21 -0.65 6.21
N LEU A 63 -13.91 -1.70 5.45
CA LEU A 63 -14.92 -2.62 4.93
C LEU A 63 -15.64 -3.35 6.07
N ASN A 64 -14.91 -3.87 7.06
CA ASN A 64 -15.50 -4.53 8.22
C ASN A 64 -16.38 -3.58 9.03
N ASN A 65 -15.98 -2.32 9.18
CA ASN A 65 -16.82 -1.31 9.83
C ASN A 65 -18.12 -1.06 9.04
N ILE A 66 -18.07 -0.98 7.72
CA ILE A 66 -19.28 -0.84 6.88
C ILE A 66 -20.20 -2.06 7.02
N VAL A 67 -19.63 -3.27 7.01
CA VAL A 67 -20.38 -4.52 7.18
C VAL A 67 -21.02 -4.60 8.57
N GLU A 68 -20.33 -4.18 9.61
CA GLU A 68 -20.85 -4.12 10.97
C GLU A 68 -22.06 -3.18 11.06
N VAL A 69 -21.92 -1.92 10.62
CA VAL A 69 -23.01 -0.94 10.69
C VAL A 69 -24.20 -1.34 9.82
N ALA A 70 -23.95 -1.94 8.65
CA ALA A 70 -25.00 -2.42 7.75
C ALA A 70 -25.79 -3.59 8.33
N ASN A 71 -25.17 -4.43 9.17
CA ASN A 71 -25.82 -5.60 9.78
C ASN A 71 -26.55 -5.31 11.09
N ARG A 72 -26.54 -4.07 11.59
CA ARG A 72 -27.32 -3.69 12.76
C ARG A 72 -28.82 -3.75 12.44
N GLN A 73 -29.61 -4.27 13.37
CA GLN A 73 -31.07 -4.39 13.21
C GLN A 73 -31.75 -3.06 12.82
N ARG A 74 -31.29 -1.94 13.38
CA ARG A 74 -31.81 -0.58 13.06
C ARG A 74 -31.48 -0.16 11.62
N THR A 75 -30.31 -0.55 11.11
CA THR A 75 -29.86 -0.24 9.74
C THR A 75 -30.54 -1.11 8.69
N GLN A 76 -30.84 -2.38 9.01
CA GLN A 76 -31.51 -3.32 8.11
C GLN A 76 -33.01 -3.05 7.90
N THR A 77 -33.57 -2.07 8.61
CA THR A 77 -34.95 -1.64 8.36
C THR A 77 -35.09 -1.04 6.97
N MET A 78 -36.32 -0.80 6.53
CA MET A 78 -36.62 -0.01 5.32
C MET A 78 -37.15 1.39 5.68
N ASP A 79 -36.94 1.81 6.94
CA ASP A 79 -37.40 3.08 7.47
C ASP A 79 -36.21 4.06 7.52
N TRP A 80 -36.31 5.13 6.73
CA TRP A 80 -35.23 6.10 6.60
C TRP A 80 -34.89 6.78 7.93
N ASP A 81 -35.88 7.10 8.76
CA ASP A 81 -35.63 7.82 10.02
C ASP A 81 -34.88 6.91 11.00
N ILE A 82 -35.23 5.63 11.05
CA ILE A 82 -34.50 4.63 11.87
C ILE A 82 -33.08 4.42 11.34
N GLN A 83 -32.91 4.34 10.01
CA GLN A 83 -31.59 4.17 9.39
C GLN A 83 -30.69 5.39 9.60
N TYR A 84 -31.24 6.60 9.47
CA TYR A 84 -30.53 7.85 9.70
C TYR A 84 -30.02 7.91 11.14
N GLU A 85 -30.89 7.69 12.13
CA GLU A 85 -30.52 7.65 13.55
C GLU A 85 -29.53 6.52 13.88
N SER A 86 -29.50 5.45 13.07
CA SER A 86 -28.53 4.36 13.23
C SER A 86 -27.13 4.72 12.71
N LEU A 87 -27.04 5.57 11.67
CA LEU A 87 -25.83 5.81 10.90
C LEU A 87 -25.24 7.22 11.04
N HIS A 88 -26.01 8.21 11.48
CA HIS A 88 -25.61 9.63 11.50
C HIS A 88 -24.26 9.84 12.20
N ASP A 89 -24.15 9.38 13.45
CA ASP A 89 -22.92 9.50 14.24
C ASP A 89 -21.78 8.63 13.68
N ASP A 90 -22.12 7.51 13.04
CA ASP A 90 -21.13 6.58 12.50
C ASP A 90 -20.38 7.15 11.30
N VAL A 91 -21.01 8.02 10.51
CA VAL A 91 -20.34 8.65 9.37
C VAL A 91 -19.12 9.45 9.82
N GLU A 92 -19.25 10.23 10.90
CA GLU A 92 -18.14 11.00 11.47
C GLU A 92 -17.20 10.11 12.29
N ARG A 93 -17.74 9.23 13.14
CA ARG A 93 -16.95 8.31 13.98
C ARG A 93 -16.00 7.42 13.18
N LEU A 94 -16.44 6.96 12.02
CA LEU A 94 -15.65 6.09 11.13
C LEU A 94 -14.81 6.86 10.11
N GLY A 95 -14.87 8.20 10.11
CA GLY A 95 -14.06 9.04 9.23
C GLY A 95 -14.50 9.04 7.77
N PHE A 96 -15.74 8.63 7.47
CA PHE A 96 -16.24 8.65 6.10
C PHE A 96 -16.67 10.05 5.68
N LYS A 97 -16.46 10.34 4.39
CA LYS A 97 -16.96 11.58 3.78
C LYS A 97 -18.48 11.65 3.92
N ASP A 98 -19.17 10.59 3.50
CA ASP A 98 -20.60 10.37 3.69
C ASP A 98 -20.90 8.87 3.56
N MET A 99 -22.09 8.44 3.98
CA MET A 99 -22.66 7.12 3.70
C MET A 99 -23.97 7.29 2.96
N ALA A 100 -24.30 6.36 2.07
CA ALA A 100 -25.59 6.34 1.40
C ALA A 100 -26.30 5.01 1.66
N VAL A 101 -27.61 5.09 1.94
CA VAL A 101 -28.48 3.92 1.96
C VAL A 101 -29.22 3.87 0.63
N ILE A 102 -29.18 2.71 -0.02
CA ILE A 102 -29.78 2.51 -1.35
C ILE A 102 -31.01 1.62 -1.20
N GLY A 103 -32.16 2.14 -1.62
CA GLY A 103 -33.41 1.39 -1.65
C GLY A 103 -33.52 0.47 -2.87
N PRO A 104 -34.50 -0.46 -2.88
CA PRO A 104 -34.82 -1.30 -4.06
C PRO A 104 -35.22 -0.50 -5.31
N ASP A 105 -35.64 0.76 -5.13
CA ASP A 105 -35.90 1.72 -6.20
C ASP A 105 -34.63 2.29 -6.85
N ARG A 106 -33.45 1.85 -6.39
CA ARG A 106 -32.12 2.31 -6.83
C ARG A 106 -31.84 3.77 -6.53
N ILE A 107 -32.59 4.36 -5.62
CA ILE A 107 -32.34 5.71 -5.12
C ILE A 107 -31.51 5.58 -3.85
N GLY A 108 -30.28 6.08 -3.93
CA GLY A 108 -29.40 6.26 -2.78
C GLY A 108 -29.75 7.56 -2.07
N ARG A 109 -29.77 7.57 -0.74
CA ARG A 109 -29.86 8.80 0.04
C ARG A 109 -28.66 8.91 0.98
N TYR A 110 -27.96 10.03 0.89
CA TYR A 110 -26.81 10.33 1.74
C TYR A 110 -27.23 10.69 3.16
N ILE A 111 -26.48 10.20 4.15
CA ILE A 111 -26.75 10.43 5.57
C ILE A 111 -26.45 11.88 5.97
N LYS A 112 -25.31 12.46 5.59
CA LYS A 112 -24.97 13.84 6.00
C LYS A 112 -25.72 14.89 5.20
N SER A 113 -25.78 14.74 3.87
CA SER A 113 -26.36 15.76 3.00
C SER A 113 -27.86 15.60 2.78
N GLY A 114 -28.44 14.42 3.05
CA GLY A 114 -29.83 14.10 2.71
C GLY A 114 -30.11 14.05 1.21
N GLN A 115 -29.10 14.29 0.36
CA GLN A 115 -29.26 14.35 -1.09
C GLN A 115 -29.53 12.95 -1.64
N ALA A 116 -30.52 12.88 -2.53
CA ALA A 116 -30.78 11.67 -3.30
C ALA A 116 -29.78 11.59 -4.46
N VAL A 117 -29.28 10.38 -4.71
CA VAL A 117 -28.43 10.05 -5.85
C VAL A 117 -29.02 8.83 -6.53
N THR A 118 -29.25 8.93 -7.84
CA THR A 118 -29.60 7.77 -8.65
C THR A 118 -28.33 7.12 -9.14
N LEU A 119 -28.19 5.81 -8.88
CA LEU A 119 -27.03 5.04 -9.31
C LEU A 119 -27.47 4.13 -10.46
N ASP A 120 -27.44 4.69 -11.67
CA ASP A 120 -28.06 4.09 -12.85
C ASP A 120 -27.37 2.81 -13.30
N ASP A 121 -26.07 2.62 -13.06
CA ASP A 121 -25.40 1.39 -13.47
C ASP A 121 -24.08 1.15 -12.73
N VAL A 122 -24.13 0.32 -11.69
CA VAL A 122 -22.92 -0.09 -10.97
C VAL A 122 -23.08 -1.54 -10.54
N ASP A 123 -22.29 -2.41 -11.17
CA ASP A 123 -22.23 -3.87 -10.97
C ASP A 123 -22.17 -4.28 -9.48
N TYR A 124 -21.57 -3.45 -8.63
CA TYR A 124 -21.52 -3.72 -7.19
C TYR A 124 -22.88 -3.59 -6.48
N ILE A 125 -23.79 -2.73 -6.94
CA ILE A 125 -25.13 -2.58 -6.33
C ILE A 125 -25.96 -3.83 -6.60
N GLU A 126 -25.91 -4.33 -7.82
CA GLU A 126 -26.60 -5.55 -8.21
C GLU A 126 -26.07 -6.76 -7.42
N LYS A 127 -24.74 -6.86 -7.26
CA LYS A 127 -24.13 -7.89 -6.40
C LYS A 127 -24.57 -7.74 -4.94
N ALA A 128 -24.63 -6.52 -4.41
CA ALA A 128 -25.10 -6.28 -3.04
C ALA A 128 -26.56 -6.69 -2.84
N PHE A 129 -27.46 -6.40 -3.79
CA PHE A 129 -28.86 -6.85 -3.75
C PHE A 129 -28.99 -8.38 -3.80
N GLN A 130 -28.04 -9.06 -4.45
CA GLN A 130 -27.95 -10.53 -4.47
C GLN A 130 -27.36 -11.10 -3.17
N GLY A 131 -27.06 -10.27 -2.17
CA GLY A 131 -26.42 -10.68 -0.92
C GLY A 131 -24.96 -11.12 -1.12
N LYS A 132 -24.34 -10.79 -2.25
CA LYS A 132 -22.94 -11.10 -2.50
C LYS A 132 -22.07 -10.00 -1.92
N GLN A 133 -21.05 -10.43 -1.17
CA GLN A 133 -20.01 -9.53 -0.71
C GLN A 133 -19.24 -9.00 -1.93
N ILE A 134 -19.11 -7.67 -2.03
CA ILE A 134 -18.47 -7.01 -3.18
C ILE A 134 -16.94 -7.17 -3.12
N PHE A 135 -16.38 -7.18 -1.91
CA PHE A 135 -14.94 -7.28 -1.67
C PHE A 135 -14.64 -8.57 -0.89
N PRO A 136 -13.71 -9.43 -1.35
CA PRO A 136 -13.28 -10.57 -0.56
C PRO A 136 -12.60 -10.09 0.73
N THR A 137 -13.02 -10.63 1.86
CA THR A 137 -12.29 -10.58 3.15
C THR A 137 -11.24 -11.68 3.20
#